data_AF-A0A343UYE8-F1
#
_entry.id   AF-A0A343UYE8-F1
#
_cell.length_a   1.000
_cell.length_b   1.000
_cell.length_c   1.000
_cell.angle_alpha   90.00
_cell.angle_beta   90.00
_cell.angle_gamma   90.00
#
_symmetry.space_group_name_H-M   'P 1'
#
loop_
_entity.id
_entity.type
_entity.pdbx_description
1 polymer ?
#
loop_
_entity_poly.entity_id
_entity_poly.type
_entity_poly.pdbx_seq_one_letter_code
_entity_poly.pdbx_strand_id
1 'polypeptide(L)' 'MFRVHLDNESLFLGYVSGKIQHNFIQILSADRVKVVFQL' A
#
# COMPACT_ATOMS: atom_id res chain seq x y z
N MET A 1 -5.31 1.12 6.54
CA MET A 1 -3.95 1.26 7.07
C MET A 1 -3.29 -0.11 6.95
N PHE A 2 -2.12 -0.20 6.34
CA PHE A 2 -1.40 -1.47 6.15
C PHE A 2 0.11 -1.23 6.18
N ARG A 3 0.87 -2.25 6.56
CA ARG A 3 2.33 -2.21 6.51
C ARG A 3 2.80 -2.62 5.12
N VAL A 4 3.79 -1.93 4.60
CA VAL A 4 4.42 -2.24 3.33
C VAL A 4 5.93 -2.32 3.51
N HIS A 5 6.53 -3.39 2.98
CA HIS A 5 7.97 -3.47 2.82
C HIS A 5 8.29 -2.90 1.44
N LEU A 6 9.12 -1.87 1.41
CA LEU A 6 9.64 -1.33 0.16
C LEU A 6 10.87 -2.14 -0.28
N ASP A 7 11.19 -2.04 -1.56
CA ASP A 7 12.34 -2.73 -2.14
C ASP A 7 13.69 -2.31 -1.52
N ASN A 8 13.73 -1.15 -0.85
CA ASN A 8 14.89 -0.67 -0.09
C ASN A 8 14.89 -1.11 1.38
N GLU A 9 14.21 -2.21 1.71
CA GLU A 9 14.14 -2.84 3.04
C GLU A 9 13.45 -1.99 4.12
N SER A 10 12.87 -0.84 3.76
CA SER A 10 12.18 0.02 4.71
C SER A 10 10.74 -0.41 4.95
N LEU A 11 10.30 -0.32 6.20
CA LEU A 11 8.93 -0.58 6.62
C LEU A 11 8.16 0.74 6.71
N PHE A 12 7.09 0.87 5.93
CA PHE A 12 6.21 2.03 5.96
C PHE A 12 4.78 1.67 6.35
N LEU A 13 4.08 2.67 6.86
CA LEU A 13 2.67 2.60 7.22
C LEU A 13 1.86 3.36 6.18
N GLY A 14 1.15 2.62 5.34
CA GLY A 14 0.41 3.16 4.21
C GLY A 14 -1.10 3.19 4.46
N TYR A 15 -1.77 4.06 3.74
CA TYR A 15 -3.22 4.02 3.53
C TYR A 15 -3.51 3.60 2.10
N VAL A 16 -4.61 2.90 1.94
CA VAL A 16 -5.10 2.49 0.62
C VAL A 16 -5.72 3.71 -0.05
N SER A 17 -5.48 3.89 -1.36
CA SER A 17 -6.11 5.00 -2.08
C SER A 17 -7.63 4.86 -2.08
N GLY A 18 -8.35 5.99 -2.10
CA GLY A 18 -9.82 5.97 -2.14
C GLY A 18 -10.38 5.15 -3.30
N LYS A 19 -9.67 5.10 -4.43
CA LYS A 19 -10.05 4.30 -5.61
C LYS A 19 -10.01 2.79 -5.34
N ILE A 20 -9.00 2.31 -4.61
CA ILE A 20 -8.91 0.88 -4.22
C ILE A 20 -9.99 0.56 -3.18
N GLN A 21 -10.23 1.46 -2.21
CA GLN A 21 -11.28 1.28 -1.20
C GLN A 21 -12.68 1.25 -1.83
N HIS A 22 -13.00 2.20 -2.72
CA HIS A 22 -14.30 2.30 -3.38
C HIS A 22 -14.60 1.11 -4.30
N ASN A 23 -13.58 0.53 -4.92
CA ASN A 23 -13.73 -0.64 -5.79
C ASN A 23 -13.61 -1.97 -5.05
N PHE A 24 -13.57 -1.96 -3.71
CA PHE A 24 -13.48 -3.17 -2.88
C PHE A 24 -12.32 -4.09 -3.29
N ILE A 25 -11.20 -3.53 -3.76
CA ILE A 25 -10.04 -4.30 -4.18
C ILE A 25 -9.30 -4.76 -2.91
N GLN A 26 -9.16 -6.07 -2.76
CA GLN A 26 -8.41 -6.69 -1.67
C GLN A 26 -6.92 -6.70 -1.98
N ILE A 27 -6.10 -6.26 -1.03
CA ILE A 27 -4.63 -6.37 -1.08
C ILE A 27 -4.22 -7.48 -0.12
N LEU A 28 -3.46 -8.45 -0.63
CA LEU A 28 -2.88 -9.56 0.14
C LEU A 28 -1.39 -9.32 0.41
N SER A 29 -0.83 -10.02 1.39
CA SER A 29 0.56 -9.79 1.82
C SER A 29 1.62 -10.10 0.76
N ALA A 30 1.31 -10.87 -0.27
CA ALA A 30 2.22 -11.18 -1.38
C ALA A 30 2.09 -10.20 -2.56
N ASP A 31 1.13 -9.27 -2.51
CA ASP A 31 0.89 -8.35 -3.61
C ASP A 31 1.96 -7.28 -3.66
N ARG A 32 2.40 -6.96 -4.88
CA ARG A 32 3.21 -5.77 -5.14
C ARG A 32 2.30 -4.58 -5.29
N VAL A 33 2.61 -3.51 -4.57
CA VAL A 33 1.85 -2.26 -4.60
C VAL A 33 2.75 -1.09 -4.96
N LYS A 34 2.21 -0.11 -5.67
CA LYS A 34 2.88 1.17 -5.87
C LYS A 34 2.55 2.10 -4.70
N VAL A 35 3.57 2.52 -3.97
CA VAL A 35 3.44 3.50 -2.89
C VAL A 35 3.69 4.90 -3.46
N VAL A 36 2.82 5.85 -3.09
CA VAL A 36 2.97 7.28 -3.43
C VAL A 36 3.16 8.03 -2.12
N PHE A 37 4.28 8.76 -2.03
CA PHE A 37 4.55 9.65 -0.91
C PHE A 37 4.02 11.04 -1.23
N GLN A 38 3.39 11.66 -0.24
CA GLN A 38 2.97 13.06 -0.31
C GLN A 38 3.92 13.84 0.60
N LEU A 39 4.70 14.75 0.00
CA LEU A 39 5.62 15.65 0.70
C LEU A 39 4.85 16.80 1.35
#